data_AF-A0A1W2AFF2-F1
#
_entry.id   AF-A0A1W2AFF2-F1
#
_cell.length_a   1.000
_cell.length_b   1.000
_cell.length_c   1.000
_cell.angle_alpha   90.00
_cell.angle_beta   90.00
_cell.angle_gamma   90.00
#
_symmetry.space_group_name_H-M   'P 1'
#
loop_
_entity.id
_entity.type
_entity.pdbx_description
1 polymer ?
#
loop_
_entity_poly.entity_id
_entity_poly.type
_entity_poly.pdbx_seq_one_letter_code
_entity_poly.pdbx_strand_id
1 'polypeptide(L)'
;MSATKKLNIHEDWVVVILGALTIILSLSGLLLPVPAFGWKNITELSSTVLSAGNLGHIGLQFIFVLVIAAVGALLSGKPIKSAVLTFPVVYILTIIALILAGNSQVKALNLEAVIFSLAIGLLISNFFTLPEWFKTALSTELFVKIGLVLLGTSVIFSDVLKAGSLGLVQALVVVLSVWYFAFWICKKLKIDEELTMMISSAVSICGVSAAIATSGAIKGDSKKLSYVISMVLITAIPMMIFMPYIAAYFNFPQAVTGAWLGGSIDTTGAVVASGSLVGEEALKISTIVKFSQNVLLGIAAFAISVYWTYTQHPAGKDKATKPTLKVIWERFPKFVIGFIAASLLFSFFIPAEVNAEVKGSLKNLQGLWFALAFTSIGLETNFADLFGKNSKKPFYAFLIAQGFNIIVTLIIAFLLFK
;
A
#
# COMPACT_ATOMS: atom_id res chain seq x y z
N MET A 1 18.73 -25.14 26.64
CA MET A 1 18.52 -23.93 25.81
C MET A 1 17.02 -23.75 25.63
N SER A 2 16.44 -22.75 26.30
CA SER A 2 15.00 -22.46 26.24
C SER A 2 14.65 -22.04 24.81
N ALA A 3 13.78 -22.79 24.14
CA ALA A 3 13.17 -22.38 22.88
C ALA A 3 12.22 -21.22 23.19
N THR A 4 12.73 -19.99 23.11
CA THR A 4 11.93 -18.78 23.24
C THR A 4 10.82 -18.86 22.21
N LYS A 5 9.58 -19.04 22.68
CA LYS A 5 8.37 -19.02 21.85
C LYS A 5 8.39 -17.74 21.04
N LYS A 6 8.65 -17.81 19.74
CA LYS A 6 8.61 -16.62 18.87
C LYS A 6 7.18 -16.09 18.90
N LEU A 7 6.98 -14.86 19.37
CA LEU A 7 5.73 -14.14 19.12
C LEU A 7 5.54 -14.09 17.59
N ASN A 8 4.39 -14.55 17.10
CA ASN A 8 4.06 -14.53 15.69
C ASN A 8 2.65 -13.93 15.54
N ILE A 9 2.57 -12.61 15.71
CA ILE A 9 1.33 -11.85 15.51
C ILE A 9 1.19 -11.58 14.00
N HIS A 10 -0.02 -11.70 13.48
CA HIS A 10 -0.31 -11.36 12.08
C HIS A 10 0.08 -9.91 11.77
N GLU A 11 0.75 -9.67 10.64
CA GLU A 11 1.35 -8.37 10.30
C GLU A 11 0.36 -7.19 10.42
N ASP A 12 -0.87 -7.33 9.93
CA ASP A 12 -1.86 -6.26 10.07
C ASP A 12 -2.14 -5.84 11.52
N TRP A 13 -2.11 -6.78 12.48
CA TRP A 13 -2.25 -6.45 13.90
C TRP A 13 -0.99 -5.81 14.46
N VAL A 14 0.19 -6.23 14.00
CA VAL A 14 1.45 -5.56 14.33
C VAL A 14 1.40 -4.11 13.89
N VAL A 15 0.93 -3.83 12.67
CA VAL A 15 0.73 -2.47 12.19
C VAL A 15 -0.20 -1.67 13.11
N VAL A 16 -1.36 -2.23 13.47
CA VAL A 16 -2.33 -1.55 14.35
C VAL A 16 -1.67 -1.19 15.68
N ILE A 17 -0.91 -2.13 16.26
CA ILE A 17 -0.18 -1.91 17.52
C ILE A 17 0.87 -0.80 17.36
N LEU A 18 1.70 -0.83 16.30
CA LEU A 18 2.76 0.16 16.08
C LEU A 18 2.21 1.55 15.77
N GLY A 19 1.13 1.63 14.98
CA GLY A 19 0.44 2.88 14.70
C GLY A 19 -0.18 3.47 15.96
N ALA A 20 -0.90 2.64 16.75
CA ALA A 20 -1.46 3.06 18.03
C ALA A 20 -0.37 3.50 19.02
N LEU A 21 0.73 2.76 19.11
CA LEU A 21 1.88 3.12 19.94
C LEU A 21 2.44 4.49 19.54
N THR A 22 2.63 4.73 18.24
CA THR A 22 3.12 6.02 17.73
C THR A 22 2.17 7.16 18.11
N ILE A 23 0.86 6.96 17.94
CA ILE A 23 -0.18 7.94 18.32
C ILE A 23 -0.16 8.21 19.82
N ILE A 24 -0.13 7.16 20.66
CA ILE A 24 -0.12 7.28 22.12
C ILE A 24 1.13 8.04 22.58
N LEU A 25 2.30 7.74 22.02
CA LEU A 25 3.54 8.44 22.35
C LEU A 25 3.45 9.93 22.00
N SER A 26 2.93 10.28 20.82
CA SER A 26 2.72 11.68 20.45
C SER A 26 1.72 12.39 21.36
N LEU A 27 0.59 11.74 21.71
CA LEU A 27 -0.39 12.29 22.66
C LEU A 27 0.15 12.41 24.10
N SER A 28 1.14 11.59 24.46
CA SER A 28 1.84 11.67 25.76
C SER A 28 2.90 12.78 25.80
N GLY A 29 3.04 13.59 24.74
CA GLY A 29 3.98 14.69 24.66
C GLY A 29 5.34 14.35 24.03
N LEU A 30 5.55 13.11 23.55
CA LEU A 30 6.74 12.78 22.76
C LEU A 30 6.56 13.28 21.32
N LEU A 31 6.77 14.58 21.13
CA LEU A 31 6.75 15.23 19.83
C LEU A 31 8.13 15.16 19.20
N LEU A 32 8.24 14.44 18.09
CA LEU A 32 9.48 14.42 17.32
C LEU A 32 9.61 15.73 16.53
N PRO A 33 10.78 16.37 16.57
CA PRO A 33 11.03 17.55 15.76
C PRO A 33 10.99 17.19 14.27
N VAL A 34 10.42 18.08 13.47
CA VAL A 34 10.23 17.90 12.03
C VAL A 34 11.48 18.36 11.28
N PRO A 35 12.20 17.50 10.56
CA PRO A 35 13.35 17.94 9.78
C PRO A 35 12.95 18.85 8.60
N ALA A 36 13.79 19.84 8.33
CA ALA A 36 13.69 20.72 7.18
C ALA A 36 14.43 20.10 5.99
N PHE A 37 13.72 19.93 4.88
CA PHE A 37 14.30 19.48 3.61
C PHE A 37 14.25 20.54 2.51
N GLY A 38 13.65 21.71 2.75
CA GLY A 38 13.50 22.74 1.71
C GLY A 38 14.79 23.49 1.42
N TRP A 39 15.15 23.66 0.14
CA TRP A 39 16.29 24.48 -0.29
C TRP A 39 16.16 24.99 -1.73
N LYS A 40 16.73 26.17 -2.01
CA LYS A 40 16.78 26.77 -3.36
C LYS A 40 18.15 26.72 -4.01
N ASN A 41 19.20 26.86 -3.21
CA ASN A 41 20.58 26.95 -3.66
C ASN A 41 21.50 26.17 -2.71
N ILE A 42 22.78 26.04 -3.08
CA ILE A 42 23.74 25.24 -2.31
C ILE A 42 24.00 25.80 -0.90
N THR A 43 23.85 27.12 -0.74
CA THR A 43 24.01 27.79 0.55
C THR A 43 22.90 27.39 1.51
N GLU A 44 21.63 27.42 1.08
CA GLU A 44 20.48 26.95 1.87
C GLU A 44 20.54 25.45 2.16
N LEU A 45 20.99 24.64 1.19
CA LEU A 45 21.21 23.21 1.38
C LEU A 45 22.20 22.97 2.54
N SER A 46 23.31 23.71 2.55
CA SER A 46 24.32 23.59 3.62
C SER A 46 23.85 24.17 4.96
N SER A 47 23.29 25.37 4.95
CA SER A 47 22.96 26.13 6.17
C SER A 47 21.65 25.70 6.84
N THR A 48 20.73 25.09 6.10
CA THR A 48 19.40 24.69 6.61
C THR A 48 19.31 23.17 6.70
N VAL A 49 19.44 22.48 5.56
CA VAL A 49 19.19 21.03 5.47
C VAL A 49 20.34 20.23 6.09
N LEU A 50 21.59 20.60 5.83
CA LEU A 50 22.78 19.94 6.38
C LEU A 50 23.31 20.59 7.67
N SER A 51 22.53 21.50 8.27
CA SER A 51 22.87 22.11 9.55
C SER A 51 22.94 21.09 10.67
N ALA A 52 23.82 21.29 11.65
CA ALA A 52 23.98 20.38 12.78
C ALA A 52 22.66 20.15 13.55
N GLY A 53 21.85 21.20 13.71
CA GLY A 53 20.53 21.10 14.35
C GLY A 53 19.57 20.22 13.56
N ASN A 54 19.49 20.41 12.24
CA ASN A 54 18.61 19.61 11.39
C ASN A 54 19.08 18.16 11.26
N LEU A 55 20.39 17.91 11.18
CA LEU A 55 20.95 16.56 11.24
C LEU A 55 20.63 15.88 12.58
N GLY A 56 20.60 16.64 13.68
CA GLY A 56 20.11 16.16 14.98
C GLY A 56 18.64 15.72 14.92
N HIS A 57 17.76 16.50 14.26
CA HIS A 57 16.36 16.12 14.05
C HIS A 57 16.23 14.84 13.19
N ILE A 58 16.98 14.75 12.10
CA ILE A 58 17.03 13.54 11.25
C ILE A 58 17.51 12.32 12.05
N GLY A 59 18.51 12.50 12.91
CA GLY A 59 19.04 11.44 13.78
C GLY A 59 18.04 10.98 14.84
N LEU A 60 17.32 11.91 15.49
CA LEU A 60 16.26 11.57 16.45
C LEU A 60 15.12 10.80 15.77
N GLN A 61 14.70 11.27 14.60
CA GLN A 61 13.66 10.60 13.82
C GLN A 61 14.11 9.19 13.41
N PHE A 62 15.35 9.03 12.97
CA PHE A 62 15.95 7.73 12.63
C PHE A 62 15.86 6.75 13.80
N ILE A 63 16.30 7.16 15.00
CA ILE A 63 16.26 6.32 16.19
C ILE A 63 14.83 5.88 16.48
N PHE A 64 13.88 6.82 16.45
CA PHE A 64 12.48 6.52 16.70
C PHE A 64 11.92 5.48 15.71
N VAL A 65 12.07 5.72 14.40
CA VAL A 65 11.50 4.80 13.40
C VAL A 65 12.24 3.46 13.35
N LEU A 66 13.53 3.44 13.68
CA LEU A 66 14.30 2.20 13.83
C LEU A 66 13.77 1.36 15.00
N VAL A 67 13.46 1.99 16.14
CA VAL A 67 12.86 1.30 17.29
C VAL A 67 11.49 0.74 16.92
N ILE A 68 10.63 1.53 16.27
CA ILE A 68 9.31 1.06 15.81
C ILE A 68 9.46 -0.12 14.83
N ALA A 69 10.37 -0.04 13.88
CA ALA A 69 10.65 -1.12 12.92
C ALA A 69 11.22 -2.38 13.60
N ALA A 70 12.10 -2.23 14.59
CA ALA A 70 12.67 -3.34 15.35
C ALA A 70 11.60 -4.04 16.22
N VAL A 71 10.71 -3.27 16.87
CA VAL A 71 9.55 -3.81 17.58
C VAL A 71 8.62 -4.54 16.60
N GLY A 72 8.39 -3.98 15.41
CA GLY A 72 7.63 -4.64 14.35
C GLY A 72 8.22 -5.98 13.92
N ALA A 73 9.54 -6.04 13.74
CA ALA A 73 10.25 -7.28 13.43
C ALA A 73 10.10 -8.32 14.55
N LEU A 74 10.24 -7.89 15.82
CA LEU A 74 10.06 -8.74 17.00
C LEU A 74 8.64 -9.33 17.08
N LEU A 75 7.61 -8.49 16.93
CA LEU A 75 6.20 -8.91 17.02
C LEU A 75 5.77 -9.82 15.86
N SER A 76 6.38 -9.64 14.70
CA SER A 76 6.15 -10.46 13.49
C SER A 76 6.99 -11.74 13.47
N GLY A 77 7.81 -12.00 14.49
CA GLY A 77 8.71 -13.16 14.54
C GLY A 77 9.85 -13.15 13.51
N LYS A 78 10.08 -12.00 12.84
CA LYS A 78 11.17 -11.80 11.87
C LYS A 78 12.51 -11.61 12.60
N PRO A 79 13.65 -11.97 11.99
CA PRO A 79 14.95 -11.77 12.60
C PRO A 79 15.27 -10.29 12.78
N ILE A 80 15.27 -9.82 14.03
CA ILE A 80 15.53 -8.41 14.39
C ILE A 80 16.87 -7.94 13.83
N LYS A 81 17.90 -8.81 13.87
CA LYS A 81 19.23 -8.48 13.34
C LYS A 81 19.18 -8.07 11.87
N SER A 82 18.42 -8.79 11.04
CA SER A 82 18.29 -8.46 9.61
C SER A 82 17.51 -7.16 9.41
N ALA A 83 16.44 -6.94 10.17
CA ALA A 83 15.68 -5.70 10.11
C ALA A 83 16.53 -4.48 10.49
N VAL A 84 17.28 -4.57 11.59
CA VAL A 84 18.16 -3.49 12.08
C VAL A 84 19.37 -3.26 11.17
N LEU A 85 19.85 -4.27 10.43
CA LEU A 85 20.91 -4.07 9.44
C LEU A 85 20.41 -3.41 8.15
N THR A 86 19.23 -3.79 7.68
CA THR A 86 18.66 -3.28 6.42
C THR A 86 18.08 -1.88 6.57
N PHE A 87 17.43 -1.59 7.72
CA PHE A 87 16.71 -0.34 7.93
C PHE A 87 17.57 0.94 7.77
N PRO A 88 18.81 1.03 8.28
CA PRO A 88 19.67 2.20 8.10
C PRO A 88 19.92 2.53 6.62
N VAL A 89 20.12 1.50 5.78
CA VAL A 89 20.32 1.69 4.34
C VAL A 89 19.07 2.28 3.70
N VAL A 90 17.90 1.70 3.98
CA VAL A 90 16.61 2.21 3.48
C VAL A 90 16.37 3.65 3.95
N TYR A 91 16.65 3.94 5.22
CA TYR A 91 16.48 5.27 5.79
C TYR A 91 17.38 6.31 5.13
N ILE A 92 18.68 6.01 4.95
CA ILE A 92 19.63 6.92 4.28
C ILE A 92 19.16 7.23 2.85
N LEU A 93 18.79 6.19 2.08
CA LEU A 93 18.28 6.38 0.73
C LEU A 93 17.00 7.22 0.70
N THR A 94 16.13 7.04 1.69
CA THR A 94 14.90 7.83 1.85
C THR A 94 15.21 9.29 2.19
N ILE A 95 16.20 9.55 3.05
CA ILE A 95 16.64 10.92 3.36
C ILE A 95 17.22 11.59 2.12
N ILE A 96 18.01 10.87 1.32
CA ILE A 96 18.51 11.40 0.03
C ILE A 96 17.33 11.77 -0.87
N ALA A 97 16.31 10.91 -1.00
CA ALA A 97 15.10 11.21 -1.76
C ALA A 97 14.37 12.47 -1.25
N LEU A 98 14.21 12.60 0.08
CA LEU A 98 13.57 13.75 0.71
C LEU A 98 14.34 15.05 0.48
N ILE A 99 15.68 15.00 0.54
CA ILE A 99 16.53 16.16 0.23
C ILE A 99 16.38 16.56 -1.23
N LEU A 100 16.40 15.62 -2.18
CA LEU A 100 16.22 15.90 -3.61
C LEU A 100 14.85 16.52 -3.90
N ALA A 101 13.79 15.94 -3.35
CA ALA A 101 12.41 16.46 -3.48
C ALA A 101 12.20 17.81 -2.77
N GLY A 102 13.06 18.12 -1.81
CA GLY A 102 13.07 19.37 -1.08
C GLY A 102 13.49 20.59 -1.91
N ASN A 103 14.15 20.36 -3.05
CA ASN A 103 14.62 21.42 -3.93
C ASN A 103 13.45 22.22 -4.55
N SER A 104 13.58 23.55 -4.59
CA SER A 104 12.51 24.43 -5.11
C SER A 104 12.14 24.22 -6.58
N GLN A 105 13.09 23.89 -7.45
CA GLN A 105 12.82 23.62 -8.87
C GLN A 105 12.06 22.30 -9.02
N VAL A 106 12.45 21.30 -8.24
CA VAL A 106 11.78 20.00 -8.20
C VAL A 106 10.35 20.12 -7.70
N LYS A 107 10.13 20.91 -6.63
CA LYS A 107 8.78 21.23 -6.14
C LYS A 107 7.94 21.95 -7.19
N ALA A 108 8.54 22.85 -7.98
CA ALA A 108 7.83 23.55 -9.05
C ALA A 108 7.36 22.61 -10.18
N LEU A 109 8.02 21.45 -10.33
CA LEU A 109 7.60 20.38 -11.26
C LEU A 109 6.58 19.40 -10.65
N ASN A 110 6.08 19.65 -9.44
CA ASN A 110 5.19 18.76 -8.68
C ASN A 110 5.77 17.34 -8.47
N LEU A 111 7.10 17.24 -8.40
CA LEU A 111 7.76 15.96 -8.13
C LEU A 111 7.88 15.76 -6.62
N GLU A 112 7.02 14.92 -6.07
CA GLU A 112 7.02 14.63 -4.63
C GLU A 112 8.15 13.67 -4.21
N ALA A 113 8.45 13.67 -2.90
CA ALA A 113 9.42 12.78 -2.27
C ALA A 113 9.17 11.29 -2.59
N VAL A 114 7.91 10.91 -2.73
CA VAL A 114 7.49 9.56 -3.10
C VAL A 114 8.09 9.09 -4.43
N ILE A 115 8.14 9.97 -5.43
CA ILE A 115 8.72 9.65 -6.75
C ILE A 115 10.21 9.39 -6.62
N PHE A 116 10.94 10.27 -5.92
CA PHE A 116 12.38 10.11 -5.70
C PHE A 116 12.69 8.86 -4.87
N SER A 117 11.90 8.60 -3.83
CA SER A 117 12.04 7.41 -2.99
C SER A 117 11.95 6.13 -3.81
N LEU A 118 10.92 6.01 -4.64
CA LEU A 118 10.76 4.88 -5.55
C LEU A 118 11.88 4.82 -6.59
N ALA A 119 12.17 5.94 -7.26
CA ALA A 119 13.15 6.01 -8.34
C ALA A 119 14.54 5.58 -7.88
N ILE A 120 15.01 6.05 -6.72
CA ILE A 120 16.28 5.62 -6.14
C ILE A 120 16.28 4.12 -5.88
N GLY A 121 15.21 3.57 -5.31
CA GLY A 121 15.11 2.13 -5.06
C GLY A 121 15.16 1.32 -6.36
N LEU A 122 14.39 1.74 -7.38
CA LEU A 122 14.35 1.09 -8.69
C LEU A 122 15.71 1.15 -9.39
N LEU A 123 16.39 2.29 -9.37
CA LEU A 123 17.73 2.42 -9.92
C LEU A 123 18.67 1.44 -9.24
N ILE A 124 18.68 1.37 -7.91
CA ILE A 124 19.57 0.46 -7.19
C ILE A 124 19.24 -1.00 -7.52
N SER A 125 17.98 -1.43 -7.44
CA SER A 125 17.62 -2.84 -7.66
C SER A 125 17.79 -3.32 -9.12
N ASN A 126 17.82 -2.41 -10.09
CA ASN A 126 17.95 -2.78 -11.51
C ASN A 126 19.39 -2.60 -12.04
N PHE A 127 20.20 -1.75 -11.41
CA PHE A 127 21.63 -1.63 -11.75
C PHE A 127 22.55 -2.48 -10.86
N PHE A 128 22.11 -2.86 -9.66
CA PHE A 128 22.89 -3.65 -8.72
C PHE A 128 22.12 -4.87 -8.23
N THR A 129 22.82 -6.00 -8.09
CA THR A 129 22.25 -7.21 -7.48
C THR A 129 22.27 -7.08 -5.96
N LEU A 130 21.10 -6.85 -5.38
CA LEU A 130 20.95 -6.83 -3.92
C LEU A 130 20.97 -8.27 -3.35
N PRO A 131 21.68 -8.51 -2.24
CA PRO A 131 21.67 -9.81 -1.57
C PRO A 131 20.26 -10.25 -1.14
N GLU A 132 19.97 -11.55 -1.21
CA GLU A 132 18.64 -12.10 -0.87
C GLU A 132 18.24 -11.83 0.59
N TRP A 133 19.21 -11.84 1.52
CA TRP A 133 18.98 -11.50 2.92
C TRP A 133 18.50 -10.05 3.09
N PHE A 134 18.93 -9.14 2.21
CA PHE A 134 18.55 -7.73 2.24
C PHE A 134 17.12 -7.57 1.70
N LYS A 135 16.83 -8.18 0.54
CA LYS A 135 15.49 -8.17 -0.07
C LYS A 135 14.42 -8.73 0.87
N THR A 136 14.69 -9.87 1.49
CA THR A 136 13.76 -10.53 2.42
C THR A 136 13.52 -9.73 3.71
N ALA A 137 14.44 -8.82 4.05
CA ALA A 137 14.32 -7.96 5.24
C ALA A 137 13.54 -6.66 4.97
N LEU A 138 13.27 -6.31 3.70
CA LEU A 138 12.45 -5.16 3.35
C LEU A 138 11.03 -5.35 3.91
N SER A 139 10.53 -4.33 4.61
CA SER A 139 9.23 -4.37 5.30
C SER A 139 8.25 -3.39 4.66
N THR A 140 8.16 -3.48 3.34
CA THR A 140 7.39 -2.60 2.47
C THR A 140 5.93 -2.44 2.93
N GLU A 141 5.20 -3.54 3.08
CA GLU A 141 3.80 -3.51 3.52
C GLU A 141 3.62 -2.95 4.93
N LEU A 142 4.50 -3.33 5.86
CA LEU A 142 4.49 -2.83 7.23
C LEU A 142 4.59 -1.29 7.25
N PHE A 143 5.53 -0.73 6.49
CA PHE A 143 5.76 0.72 6.44
C PHE A 143 4.57 1.47 5.83
N VAL A 144 4.02 1.01 4.69
CA VAL A 144 2.82 1.61 4.10
C VAL A 144 1.67 1.58 5.10
N LYS A 145 1.40 0.42 5.72
CA LYS A 145 0.24 0.26 6.59
C LYS A 145 0.38 1.06 7.90
N ILE A 146 1.59 1.25 8.44
CA ILE A 146 1.80 2.16 9.58
C ILE A 146 1.45 3.60 9.17
N GLY A 147 1.98 4.06 8.03
CA GLY A 147 1.64 5.37 7.48
C GLY A 147 0.13 5.54 7.27
N LEU A 148 -0.57 4.50 6.82
CA LEU A 148 -2.02 4.52 6.70
C LEU A 148 -2.73 4.67 8.05
N VAL A 149 -2.33 3.96 9.10
CA VAL A 149 -2.93 4.14 10.44
C VAL A 149 -2.72 5.57 10.93
N LEU A 150 -1.53 6.15 10.72
CA LEU A 150 -1.25 7.55 11.08
C LEU A 150 -2.06 8.55 10.24
N LEU A 151 -2.28 8.27 8.94
CA LEU A 151 -3.15 9.09 8.09
C LEU A 151 -4.55 9.23 8.70
N GLY A 152 -5.07 8.18 9.35
CA GLY A 152 -6.36 8.21 10.05
C GLY A 152 -6.49 9.35 11.07
N THR A 153 -5.40 9.78 11.70
CA THR A 153 -5.38 10.91 12.66
C THR A 153 -5.71 12.26 12.00
N SER A 154 -5.51 12.37 10.69
CA SER A 154 -5.75 13.59 9.91
C SER A 154 -7.08 13.59 9.15
N VAL A 155 -7.81 12.46 9.18
CA VAL A 155 -9.04 12.27 8.42
C VAL A 155 -10.24 12.35 9.34
N ILE A 156 -11.15 13.29 9.08
CA ILE A 156 -12.41 13.45 9.82
C ILE A 156 -13.32 12.23 9.57
N PHE A 157 -13.88 11.67 10.63
CA PHE A 157 -14.69 10.45 10.56
C PHE A 157 -15.95 10.60 9.70
N SER A 158 -16.59 11.77 9.68
CA SER A 158 -17.73 12.04 8.78
C SER A 158 -17.36 11.88 7.31
N ASP A 159 -16.13 12.25 6.94
CA ASP A 159 -15.65 12.11 5.58
C ASP A 159 -15.29 10.66 5.26
N VAL A 160 -14.82 9.89 6.25
CA VAL A 160 -14.68 8.43 6.13
C VAL A 160 -16.03 7.78 5.84
N LEU A 161 -17.09 8.16 6.55
CA LEU A 161 -18.45 7.64 6.31
C LEU A 161 -18.96 8.03 4.91
N LYS A 162 -18.85 9.30 4.54
CA LYS A 162 -19.35 9.80 3.25
C LYS A 162 -18.58 9.16 2.08
N ALA A 163 -17.26 9.33 2.04
CA ALA A 163 -16.43 8.78 0.97
C ALA A 163 -16.39 7.25 1.00
N GLY A 164 -16.49 6.62 2.18
CA GLY A 164 -16.53 5.18 2.34
C GLY A 164 -17.82 4.56 1.82
N SER A 165 -18.97 5.21 2.04
CA SER A 165 -20.25 4.74 1.49
C SER A 165 -20.27 4.78 -0.04
N LEU A 166 -19.83 5.90 -0.63
CA LEU A 166 -19.67 6.03 -2.09
C LEU A 166 -18.60 5.07 -2.62
N GLY A 167 -17.49 4.92 -1.89
CA GLY A 167 -16.41 4.01 -2.21
C GLY A 167 -16.84 2.55 -2.18
N LEU A 168 -17.74 2.16 -1.28
CA LEU A 168 -18.29 0.80 -1.22
C LEU A 168 -19.23 0.52 -2.40
N VAL A 169 -20.07 1.49 -2.77
CA VAL A 169 -20.91 1.39 -3.98
C VAL A 169 -20.04 1.25 -5.22
N GLN A 170 -19.03 2.12 -5.36
CA GLN A 170 -18.05 2.03 -6.45
C GLN A 170 -17.38 0.66 -6.46
N ALA A 171 -16.83 0.23 -5.31
CA ALA A 171 -16.11 -1.03 -5.20
C ALA A 171 -16.99 -2.23 -5.58
N LEU A 172 -18.25 -2.28 -5.16
CA LEU A 172 -19.16 -3.36 -5.53
C LEU A 172 -19.38 -3.42 -7.05
N VAL A 173 -19.66 -2.28 -7.69
CA VAL A 173 -19.91 -2.23 -9.14
C VAL A 173 -18.63 -2.57 -9.93
N VAL A 174 -17.51 -1.94 -9.56
CA VAL A 174 -16.21 -2.17 -10.22
C VAL A 174 -15.75 -3.62 -10.03
N VAL A 175 -15.72 -4.13 -8.80
CA VAL A 175 -15.26 -5.50 -8.53
C VAL A 175 -16.09 -6.51 -9.34
N LEU A 176 -17.42 -6.43 -9.30
CA LEU A 176 -18.27 -7.37 -10.02
C LEU A 176 -18.09 -7.29 -11.54
N SER A 177 -18.08 -6.08 -12.09
CA SER A 177 -17.94 -5.86 -13.54
C SER A 177 -16.56 -6.31 -14.06
N VAL A 178 -15.48 -5.90 -13.37
CA VAL A 178 -14.11 -6.21 -13.75
C VAL A 178 -13.80 -7.68 -13.53
N TRP A 179 -14.25 -8.28 -12.42
CA TRP A 179 -14.04 -9.71 -12.17
C TRP A 179 -14.70 -10.55 -13.24
N TYR A 180 -15.96 -10.26 -13.59
CA TYR A 180 -16.67 -10.99 -14.65
C TYR A 180 -16.00 -10.83 -16.01
N PHE A 181 -15.61 -9.61 -16.37
CA PHE A 181 -14.91 -9.33 -17.63
C PHE A 181 -13.55 -10.05 -17.70
N ALA A 182 -12.76 -9.99 -16.62
CA ALA A 182 -11.48 -10.67 -16.50
C ALA A 182 -11.63 -12.19 -16.59
N PHE A 183 -12.65 -12.76 -15.96
CA PHE A 183 -12.95 -14.18 -16.03
C PHE A 183 -13.31 -14.59 -17.47
N TRP A 184 -14.18 -13.81 -18.12
CA TRP A 184 -14.60 -14.04 -19.50
C TRP A 184 -13.42 -13.97 -20.48
N ILE A 185 -12.56 -12.96 -20.40
CA ILE A 185 -11.40 -12.84 -21.30
C ILE A 185 -10.40 -13.98 -21.07
N CYS A 186 -10.21 -14.41 -19.81
CA CYS A 186 -9.33 -15.52 -19.50
C CYS A 186 -9.84 -16.84 -20.07
N LYS A 187 -11.14 -17.14 -19.93
CA LYS A 187 -11.77 -18.32 -20.55
C LYS A 187 -11.70 -18.25 -22.07
N LYS A 188 -11.91 -17.08 -22.70
CA LYS A 188 -11.80 -16.88 -24.15
C LYS A 188 -10.38 -17.16 -24.67
N LEU A 189 -9.36 -16.77 -23.91
CA LEU A 189 -7.95 -17.02 -24.23
C LEU A 189 -7.47 -18.43 -23.86
N LYS A 190 -8.37 -19.27 -23.33
CA LYS A 190 -8.10 -20.66 -22.88
C LYS A 190 -6.99 -20.71 -21.84
N ILE A 191 -6.98 -19.76 -20.91
CA ILE A 191 -6.10 -19.76 -19.75
C ILE A 191 -6.58 -20.84 -18.76
N ASP A 192 -5.67 -21.47 -18.04
CA ASP A 192 -6.03 -22.47 -17.04
C ASP A 192 -6.90 -21.86 -15.93
N GLU A 193 -7.66 -22.70 -15.27
CA GLU A 193 -8.72 -22.26 -14.36
C GLU A 193 -8.17 -21.60 -13.08
N GLU A 194 -7.05 -22.09 -12.57
CA GLU A 194 -6.39 -21.48 -11.40
C GLU A 194 -5.89 -20.06 -11.74
N LEU A 195 -5.18 -19.90 -12.86
CA LEU A 195 -4.77 -18.55 -13.31
C LEU A 195 -5.97 -17.67 -13.62
N THR A 196 -7.03 -18.21 -14.22
CA THR A 196 -8.26 -17.46 -14.50
C THR A 196 -8.84 -16.87 -13.22
N MET A 197 -8.98 -17.68 -12.16
CA MET A 197 -9.50 -17.21 -10.87
C MET A 197 -8.58 -16.20 -10.21
N MET A 198 -7.26 -16.46 -10.21
CA MET A 198 -6.27 -15.57 -9.60
C MET A 198 -6.18 -14.22 -10.33
N ILE A 199 -6.13 -14.20 -11.66
CA ILE A 199 -6.09 -12.97 -12.48
C ILE A 199 -7.37 -12.16 -12.27
N SER A 200 -8.53 -12.81 -12.36
CA SER A 200 -9.82 -12.13 -12.22
C SER A 200 -9.98 -11.48 -10.85
N SER A 201 -9.50 -12.14 -9.80
CA SER A 201 -9.56 -11.62 -8.44
C SER A 201 -8.49 -10.55 -8.17
N ALA A 202 -7.29 -10.71 -8.73
CA ALA A 202 -6.21 -9.74 -8.61
C ALA A 202 -6.61 -8.39 -9.22
N VAL A 203 -7.04 -8.39 -10.48
CA VAL A 203 -7.33 -7.19 -11.29
C VAL A 203 -8.59 -6.44 -10.85
N SER A 204 -9.48 -7.07 -10.07
CA SER A 204 -10.77 -6.49 -9.68
C SER A 204 -10.85 -6.01 -8.23
N ILE A 205 -9.97 -6.49 -7.34
CA ILE A 205 -10.04 -6.20 -5.90
C ILE A 205 -8.81 -5.40 -5.44
N CYS A 206 -7.75 -6.07 -5.02
CA CYS A 206 -6.59 -5.44 -4.38
C CYS A 206 -5.28 -6.06 -4.83
N GLY A 207 -5.26 -6.64 -6.04
CA GLY A 207 -4.06 -7.22 -6.66
C GLY A 207 -3.51 -8.39 -5.89
N VAL A 208 -2.35 -8.19 -5.25
CA VAL A 208 -1.54 -9.22 -4.61
C VAL A 208 -2.31 -9.96 -3.52
N SER A 209 -2.95 -9.24 -2.58
CA SER A 209 -3.66 -9.90 -1.47
C SER A 209 -4.86 -10.71 -1.96
N ALA A 210 -5.52 -10.26 -3.03
CA ALA A 210 -6.61 -10.99 -3.67
C ALA A 210 -6.12 -12.24 -4.41
N ALA A 211 -4.98 -12.17 -5.10
CA ALA A 211 -4.34 -13.33 -5.72
C ALA A 211 -3.96 -14.38 -4.66
N ILE A 212 -3.34 -13.96 -3.55
CA ILE A 212 -2.95 -14.84 -2.44
C ILE A 212 -4.17 -15.48 -1.78
N ALA A 213 -5.21 -14.70 -1.47
CA ALA A 213 -6.43 -15.21 -0.87
C ALA A 213 -7.14 -16.22 -1.80
N THR A 214 -7.19 -15.91 -3.09
CA THR A 214 -7.77 -16.79 -4.12
C THR A 214 -6.98 -18.08 -4.27
N SER A 215 -5.64 -17.98 -4.40
CA SER A 215 -4.75 -19.15 -4.45
C SER A 215 -4.93 -20.05 -3.22
N GLY A 216 -4.99 -19.46 -2.01
CA GLY A 216 -5.26 -20.22 -0.79
C GLY A 216 -6.65 -20.87 -0.76
N ALA A 217 -7.68 -20.21 -1.29
CA ALA A 217 -9.04 -20.72 -1.36
C ALA A 217 -9.19 -21.89 -2.36
N ILE A 218 -8.45 -21.86 -3.47
CA ILE A 218 -8.52 -22.88 -4.52
C ILE A 218 -7.40 -23.94 -4.42
N LYS A 219 -6.49 -23.81 -3.45
CA LYS A 219 -5.24 -24.57 -3.33
C LYS A 219 -4.37 -24.49 -4.60
N GLY A 220 -4.26 -23.29 -5.17
CA GLY A 220 -3.58 -23.05 -6.44
C GLY A 220 -2.06 -23.18 -6.35
N ASP A 221 -1.42 -23.43 -7.50
CA ASP A 221 0.02 -23.56 -7.61
C ASP A 221 0.77 -22.26 -7.23
N SER A 222 1.85 -22.39 -6.47
CA SER A 222 2.64 -21.25 -5.97
C SER A 222 3.38 -20.50 -7.06
N LYS A 223 3.82 -21.16 -8.14
CA LYS A 223 4.48 -20.51 -9.28
C LYS A 223 3.47 -19.67 -10.07
N LYS A 224 2.26 -20.17 -10.25
CA LYS A 224 1.15 -19.40 -10.87
C LYS A 224 0.80 -18.17 -10.02
N LEU A 225 0.73 -18.34 -8.69
CA LEU A 225 0.53 -17.21 -7.77
C LEU A 225 1.64 -16.16 -7.92
N SER A 226 2.92 -16.57 -7.85
CA SER A 226 4.06 -15.67 -8.04
C SER A 226 3.97 -14.93 -9.37
N TYR A 227 3.55 -15.61 -10.44
CA TYR A 227 3.38 -14.97 -11.75
C TYR A 227 2.29 -13.90 -11.75
N VAL A 228 1.13 -14.16 -11.12
CA VAL A 228 0.05 -13.16 -11.00
C VAL A 228 0.51 -11.96 -10.16
N ILE A 229 1.23 -12.21 -9.07
CA ILE A 229 1.83 -11.15 -8.24
C ILE A 229 2.77 -10.28 -9.08
N SER A 230 3.64 -10.88 -9.88
CA SER A 230 4.52 -10.13 -10.78
C SER A 230 3.73 -9.27 -11.78
N MET A 231 2.65 -9.78 -12.38
CA MET A 231 1.80 -9.02 -13.30
C MET A 231 1.16 -7.80 -12.62
N VAL A 232 0.66 -7.96 -11.39
CA VAL A 232 0.12 -6.86 -10.57
C VAL A 232 1.18 -5.80 -10.31
N LEU A 233 2.39 -6.20 -9.91
CA LEU A 233 3.47 -5.25 -9.57
C LEU A 233 3.96 -4.49 -10.81
N ILE A 234 4.13 -5.17 -11.96
CA ILE A 234 4.53 -4.56 -13.24
C ILE A 234 3.54 -3.48 -13.67
N THR A 235 2.25 -3.76 -13.52
CA THR A 235 1.18 -2.88 -14.02
C THR A 235 0.89 -1.74 -13.04
N ALA A 236 1.03 -1.98 -11.74
CA ALA A 236 0.83 -0.95 -10.72
C ALA A 236 1.82 0.22 -10.86
N ILE A 237 3.09 -0.02 -11.22
CA ILE A 237 4.11 1.05 -11.29
C ILE A 237 3.80 2.10 -12.36
N PRO A 238 3.56 1.74 -13.64
CA PRO A 238 3.13 2.70 -14.65
C PRO A 238 1.84 3.41 -14.27
N MET A 239 0.84 2.67 -13.78
CA MET A 239 -0.43 3.28 -13.35
C MET A 239 -0.22 4.31 -12.25
N MET A 240 0.65 3.98 -11.28
CA MET A 240 0.94 4.84 -10.16
C MET A 240 1.49 6.20 -10.59
N ILE A 241 2.31 6.20 -11.63
CA ILE A 241 2.98 7.39 -12.16
C ILE A 241 2.05 8.10 -13.14
N PHE A 242 1.53 7.42 -14.16
CA PHE A 242 0.85 8.05 -15.28
C PHE A 242 -0.57 8.50 -14.96
N MET A 243 -1.34 7.79 -14.12
CA MET A 243 -2.73 8.15 -13.86
C MET A 243 -2.90 9.54 -13.20
N PRO A 244 -2.10 9.93 -12.18
CA PRO A 244 -2.07 11.30 -11.67
C PRO A 244 -1.84 12.36 -12.75
N TYR A 245 -0.87 12.16 -13.65
CA TYR A 245 -0.58 13.11 -14.73
C TYR A 245 -1.68 13.17 -15.78
N ILE A 246 -2.33 12.03 -16.07
CA ILE A 246 -3.50 12.01 -16.96
C ILE A 246 -4.64 12.82 -16.34
N ALA A 247 -4.93 12.61 -15.05
CA ALA A 247 -5.96 13.36 -14.34
C ALA A 247 -5.65 14.87 -14.30
N ALA A 248 -4.40 15.24 -14.07
CA ALA A 248 -3.95 16.63 -14.12
C ALA A 248 -4.09 17.24 -15.52
N TYR A 249 -3.72 16.52 -16.57
CA TYR A 249 -3.84 16.96 -17.96
C TYR A 249 -5.30 17.29 -18.35
N PHE A 250 -6.24 16.44 -17.90
CA PHE A 250 -7.67 16.67 -18.13
C PHE A 250 -8.36 17.52 -17.06
N ASN A 251 -7.62 18.05 -16.08
CA ASN A 251 -8.13 18.86 -14.97
C ASN A 251 -9.28 18.20 -14.20
N PHE A 252 -9.14 16.90 -13.89
CA PHE A 252 -10.13 16.18 -13.10
C PHE A 252 -10.15 16.68 -11.64
N PRO A 253 -11.33 16.79 -10.99
CA PRO A 253 -11.42 17.12 -9.57
C PRO A 253 -10.63 16.12 -8.71
N GLN A 254 -10.07 16.56 -7.57
CA GLN A 254 -9.31 15.68 -6.68
C GLN A 254 -10.15 14.53 -6.13
N ALA A 255 -11.44 14.75 -5.83
CA ALA A 255 -12.34 13.70 -5.38
C ALA A 255 -12.53 12.60 -6.43
N VAL A 256 -12.80 12.96 -7.69
CA VAL A 256 -12.91 12.02 -8.82
C VAL A 256 -11.58 11.32 -9.07
N THR A 257 -10.48 12.07 -9.06
CA THR A 257 -9.14 11.50 -9.27
C THR A 257 -8.79 10.51 -8.17
N GLY A 258 -9.03 10.85 -6.90
CA GLY A 258 -8.82 9.96 -5.77
C GLY A 258 -9.65 8.69 -5.90
N ALA A 259 -10.93 8.81 -6.23
CA ALA A 259 -11.81 7.65 -6.42
C ALA A 259 -11.36 6.77 -7.60
N TRP A 260 -10.89 7.37 -8.68
CA TRP A 260 -10.34 6.66 -9.83
C TRP A 260 -9.07 5.88 -9.45
N LEU A 261 -8.08 6.55 -8.87
CA LEU A 261 -6.83 5.94 -8.41
C LEU A 261 -7.09 4.80 -7.41
N GLY A 262 -7.95 5.06 -6.41
CA GLY A 262 -8.29 4.09 -5.37
C GLY A 262 -9.04 2.86 -5.88
N GLY A 263 -9.86 3.00 -6.92
CA GLY A 263 -10.63 1.89 -7.49
C GLY A 263 -9.84 1.04 -8.49
N SER A 264 -8.86 1.61 -9.20
CA SER A 264 -8.19 0.92 -10.31
C SER A 264 -6.76 0.47 -10.03
N ILE A 265 -6.01 1.12 -9.14
CA ILE A 265 -4.61 0.72 -8.88
C ILE A 265 -4.58 -0.47 -7.92
N ASP A 266 -3.94 -1.57 -8.32
CA ASP A 266 -4.07 -2.87 -7.65
C ASP A 266 -3.15 -3.08 -6.45
N THR A 267 -2.54 -2.03 -5.90
CA THR A 267 -1.83 -2.12 -4.61
C THR A 267 -2.10 -0.90 -3.75
N THR A 268 -2.31 -1.11 -2.46
CA THR A 268 -2.58 -0.01 -1.53
C THR A 268 -1.41 0.98 -1.48
N GLY A 269 -0.16 0.49 -1.52
CA GLY A 269 1.03 1.35 -1.57
C GLY A 269 1.02 2.26 -2.79
N ALA A 270 0.78 1.71 -3.99
CA ALA A 270 0.75 2.51 -5.21
C ALA A 270 -0.41 3.51 -5.24
N VAL A 271 -1.59 3.16 -4.70
CA VAL A 271 -2.71 4.11 -4.56
C VAL A 271 -2.34 5.31 -3.71
N VAL A 272 -1.70 5.06 -2.57
CA VAL A 272 -1.26 6.11 -1.64
C VAL A 272 -0.21 6.99 -2.31
N ALA A 273 0.76 6.39 -3.00
CA ALA A 273 1.75 7.12 -3.76
C ALA A 273 1.10 8.03 -4.79
N SER A 274 0.24 7.49 -5.66
CA SER A 274 -0.46 8.28 -6.67
C SER A 274 -1.34 9.38 -6.08
N GLY A 275 -2.05 9.06 -5.00
CA GLY A 275 -2.91 10.02 -4.31
C GLY A 275 -2.11 11.19 -3.75
N SER A 276 -0.92 10.92 -3.19
CA SER A 276 -0.05 12.00 -2.69
C SER A 276 0.40 12.92 -3.82
N LEU A 277 0.74 12.39 -5.00
CA LEU A 277 1.12 13.18 -6.18
C LEU A 277 0.03 14.16 -6.66
N VAL A 278 -1.23 13.89 -6.35
CA VAL A 278 -2.37 14.72 -6.76
C VAL A 278 -2.72 15.76 -5.70
N GLY A 279 -2.74 15.37 -4.42
CA GLY A 279 -3.06 16.26 -3.30
C GLY A 279 -3.71 15.57 -2.12
N GLU A 280 -3.92 16.32 -1.02
CA GLU A 280 -4.43 15.77 0.24
C GLU A 280 -5.83 15.18 0.13
N GLU A 281 -6.73 15.83 -0.63
CA GLU A 281 -8.08 15.32 -0.85
C GLU A 281 -8.05 14.03 -1.66
N ALA A 282 -7.26 14.01 -2.75
CA ALA A 282 -7.11 12.82 -3.58
C ALA A 282 -6.51 11.64 -2.81
N LEU A 283 -5.47 11.87 -1.99
CA LEU A 283 -4.88 10.86 -1.10
C LEU A 283 -5.90 10.27 -0.11
N LYS A 284 -6.70 11.15 0.51
CA LYS A 284 -7.73 10.72 1.46
C LYS A 284 -8.82 9.90 0.77
N ILE A 285 -9.39 10.40 -0.32
CA ILE A 285 -10.46 9.71 -1.06
C ILE A 285 -9.93 8.39 -1.63
N SER A 286 -8.75 8.38 -2.26
CA SER A 286 -8.17 7.18 -2.86
C SER A 286 -7.92 6.08 -1.82
N THR A 287 -7.43 6.46 -0.64
CA THR A 287 -7.25 5.54 0.49
C THR A 287 -8.58 4.95 0.95
N ILE A 288 -9.60 5.80 1.17
CA ILE A 288 -10.92 5.35 1.65
C ILE A 288 -11.61 4.44 0.61
N VAL A 289 -11.55 4.80 -0.66
CA VAL A 289 -12.10 3.98 -1.76
C VAL A 289 -11.37 2.66 -1.85
N LYS A 290 -10.03 2.64 -1.78
CA LYS A 290 -9.26 1.39 -1.78
C LYS A 290 -9.57 0.53 -0.55
N PHE A 291 -9.79 1.13 0.63
CA PHE A 291 -10.20 0.37 1.82
C PHE A 291 -11.57 -0.25 1.65
N SER A 292 -12.50 0.49 1.06
CA SER A 292 -13.84 -0.02 0.73
C SER A 292 -13.76 -1.26 -0.18
N GLN A 293 -12.84 -1.25 -1.16
CA GLN A 293 -12.54 -2.40 -2.00
C GLN A 293 -11.86 -3.54 -1.23
N ASN A 294 -10.90 -3.24 -0.35
CA ASN A 294 -10.22 -4.24 0.46
C ASN A 294 -11.15 -4.95 1.47
N VAL A 295 -12.20 -4.27 1.96
CA VAL A 295 -13.23 -4.87 2.82
C VAL A 295 -13.96 -6.02 2.11
N LEU A 296 -14.16 -5.92 0.79
CA LEU A 296 -14.81 -6.94 -0.01
C LEU A 296 -13.98 -8.22 -0.18
N LEU A 297 -12.67 -8.17 0.10
CA LEU A 297 -11.75 -9.31 -0.05
C LEU A 297 -12.21 -10.54 0.73
N GLY A 298 -12.65 -10.36 1.97
CA GLY A 298 -13.11 -11.48 2.81
C GLY A 298 -14.35 -12.16 2.24
N ILE A 299 -15.29 -11.36 1.72
CA ILE A 299 -16.52 -11.85 1.08
C ILE A 299 -16.19 -12.56 -0.23
N ALA A 300 -15.33 -11.97 -1.06
CA ALA A 300 -14.91 -12.56 -2.33
C ALA A 300 -14.18 -13.89 -2.13
N ALA A 301 -13.24 -13.96 -1.18
CA ALA A 301 -12.52 -15.20 -0.86
C ALA A 301 -13.47 -16.31 -0.38
N PHE A 302 -14.48 -15.97 0.43
CA PHE A 302 -15.52 -16.90 0.85
C PHE A 302 -16.34 -17.41 -0.36
N ALA A 303 -16.80 -16.50 -1.24
CA ALA A 303 -17.56 -16.86 -2.44
C ALA A 303 -16.76 -17.77 -3.38
N ILE A 304 -15.49 -17.47 -3.60
CA ILE A 304 -14.57 -18.29 -4.41
C ILE A 304 -14.40 -19.69 -3.80
N SER A 305 -14.22 -19.79 -2.48
CA SER A 305 -14.08 -21.07 -1.78
C SER A 305 -15.33 -21.94 -1.90
N VAL A 306 -16.53 -21.33 -1.80
CA VAL A 306 -17.82 -22.00 -2.05
C VAL A 306 -17.87 -22.50 -3.49
N TYR A 307 -17.66 -21.63 -4.47
CA TYR A 307 -17.69 -21.99 -5.90
C TYR A 307 -16.75 -23.15 -6.22
N TRP A 308 -15.51 -23.12 -5.71
CA TRP A 308 -14.50 -24.15 -5.95
C TRP A 308 -14.87 -25.51 -5.34
N THR A 309 -15.50 -25.50 -4.16
CA THR A 309 -15.92 -26.71 -3.46
C THR A 309 -17.12 -27.38 -4.14
N TYR A 310 -18.10 -26.58 -4.59
CA TYR A 310 -19.33 -27.11 -5.20
C TYR A 310 -19.16 -27.57 -6.66
N THR A 311 -18.14 -27.07 -7.38
CA THR A 311 -17.84 -27.50 -8.76
C THR A 311 -17.10 -28.85 -8.85
N GLN A 312 -17.00 -29.60 -7.75
CA GLN A 312 -16.38 -30.95 -7.67
C GLN A 312 -14.92 -31.03 -8.14
N HIS A 313 -14.15 -29.93 -8.00
CA HIS A 313 -12.73 -29.95 -8.29
C HIS A 313 -11.99 -30.93 -7.35
N PRO A 314 -10.95 -31.67 -7.83
CA PRO A 314 -10.26 -32.70 -7.04
C PRO A 314 -9.72 -32.20 -5.69
N ALA A 315 -9.34 -30.92 -5.61
CA ALA A 315 -8.88 -30.23 -4.40
C ALA A 315 -9.97 -30.05 -3.31
N GLY A 316 -11.25 -30.14 -3.68
CA GLY A 316 -12.42 -30.08 -2.79
C GLY A 316 -12.83 -31.43 -2.20
N LYS A 317 -12.11 -32.52 -2.49
CA LYS A 317 -12.36 -33.85 -1.91
C LYS A 317 -11.77 -34.04 -0.50
N ASP A 318 -10.92 -33.13 -0.05
CA ASP A 318 -10.44 -33.15 1.33
C ASP A 318 -11.58 -32.71 2.26
N LYS A 319 -11.94 -33.58 3.22
CA LYS A 319 -12.93 -33.32 4.29
C LYS A 319 -12.61 -32.12 5.21
N ALA A 320 -11.50 -31.42 4.99
CA ALA A 320 -11.13 -30.17 5.65
C ALA A 320 -11.20 -29.08 4.55
N THR A 321 -12.23 -28.25 4.47
CA THR A 321 -12.82 -27.39 5.49
C THR A 321 -14.08 -26.81 4.84
N LYS A 322 -15.26 -26.93 5.45
CA LYS A 322 -16.44 -26.20 4.96
C LYS A 322 -16.14 -24.70 4.99
N PRO A 323 -16.44 -23.93 3.94
CA PRO A 323 -16.27 -22.48 3.97
C PRO A 323 -17.07 -21.93 5.16
N THR A 324 -16.35 -21.33 6.12
CA THR A 324 -16.92 -20.82 7.37
C THR A 324 -16.83 -19.30 7.35
N LEU A 325 -17.79 -18.61 7.95
CA LEU A 325 -17.78 -17.13 8.07
C LEU A 325 -16.48 -16.58 8.71
N LYS A 326 -15.76 -17.42 9.48
CA LYS A 326 -14.43 -17.13 10.01
C LYS A 326 -13.42 -16.69 8.94
N VAL A 327 -13.53 -17.22 7.71
CA VAL A 327 -12.65 -16.85 6.59
C VAL A 327 -12.77 -15.37 6.25
N ILE A 328 -13.98 -14.79 6.37
CA ILE A 328 -14.20 -13.36 6.10
C ILE A 328 -13.36 -12.53 7.07
N TRP A 329 -13.40 -12.85 8.36
CA TRP A 329 -12.59 -12.17 9.37
C TRP A 329 -11.09 -12.42 9.21
N GLU A 330 -10.69 -13.65 8.90
CA GLU A 330 -9.29 -14.00 8.68
C GLU A 330 -8.68 -13.26 7.47
N ARG A 331 -9.48 -12.95 6.45
CA ARG A 331 -9.04 -12.22 5.25
C ARG A 331 -9.28 -10.72 5.29
N PHE A 332 -10.11 -10.23 6.20
CA PHE A 332 -10.37 -8.78 6.38
C PHE A 332 -9.06 -8.04 6.72
N PRO A 333 -8.75 -6.90 6.09
CA PRO A 333 -7.52 -6.14 6.35
C PRO A 333 -7.55 -5.43 7.72
N LYS A 334 -6.82 -5.92 8.72
CA LYS A 334 -6.97 -5.40 10.10
C LYS A 334 -6.41 -3.99 10.28
N PHE A 335 -5.47 -3.57 9.44
CA PHE A 335 -4.95 -2.20 9.46
C PHE A 335 -6.02 -1.14 9.14
N VAL A 336 -7.09 -1.49 8.41
CA VAL A 336 -8.25 -0.61 8.17
C VAL A 336 -8.96 -0.28 9.48
N ILE A 337 -9.01 -1.22 10.42
CA ILE A 337 -9.56 -0.98 11.77
C ILE A 337 -8.70 0.06 12.50
N GLY A 338 -7.37 -0.05 12.41
CA GLY A 338 -6.45 0.92 12.99
C GLY A 338 -6.66 2.34 12.44
N PHE A 339 -6.83 2.47 11.12
CA PHE A 339 -7.17 3.74 10.47
C PHE A 339 -8.49 4.31 10.97
N ILE A 340 -9.55 3.50 11.00
CA ILE A 340 -10.89 3.93 11.46
C ILE A 340 -10.85 4.33 12.93
N ALA A 341 -10.16 3.56 13.77
CA ALA A 341 -9.99 3.85 15.19
C ALA A 341 -9.24 5.17 15.42
N ALA A 342 -8.17 5.43 14.66
CA ALA A 342 -7.44 6.69 14.71
C ALA A 342 -8.33 7.88 14.28
N SER A 343 -9.11 7.72 13.20
CA SER A 343 -10.06 8.74 12.74
C SER A 343 -11.15 9.04 13.77
N LEU A 344 -11.74 8.00 14.38
CA LEU A 344 -12.72 8.14 15.47
C LEU A 344 -12.13 8.87 16.68
N LEU A 345 -10.94 8.44 17.12
CA LEU A 345 -10.22 9.03 18.25
C LEU A 345 -10.03 10.55 18.04
N PHE A 346 -9.45 10.94 16.90
CA PHE A 346 -9.15 12.33 16.59
C PHE A 346 -10.38 13.17 16.24
N SER A 347 -11.48 12.56 15.79
CA SER A 347 -12.71 13.29 15.45
C SER A 347 -13.60 13.57 16.66
N PHE A 348 -13.57 12.73 17.70
CA PHE A 348 -14.54 12.81 18.79
C PHE A 348 -13.95 12.91 20.19
N PHE A 349 -12.71 12.44 20.40
CA PHE A 349 -12.16 12.26 21.75
C PHE A 349 -10.94 13.15 22.03
N ILE A 350 -10.20 13.59 21.00
CA ILE A 350 -9.05 14.48 21.17
C ILE A 350 -9.50 15.94 21.06
N PRO A 351 -9.26 16.77 22.09
CA PRO A 351 -9.53 18.21 22.03
C PRO A 351 -8.78 18.91 20.89
N ALA A 352 -9.34 20.00 20.37
CA ALA A 352 -8.79 20.71 19.22
C ALA A 352 -7.36 21.24 19.48
N GLU A 353 -7.09 21.69 20.71
CA GLU A 353 -5.81 22.21 21.15
C GLU A 353 -4.73 21.12 21.11
N VAL A 354 -5.04 19.95 21.71
CA VAL A 354 -4.14 18.78 21.71
C VAL A 354 -3.90 18.28 20.28
N ASN A 355 -4.95 18.24 19.45
CA ASN A 355 -4.81 17.84 18.05
C ASN A 355 -3.86 18.79 17.29
N ALA A 356 -3.99 20.11 17.48
CA ALA A 356 -3.14 21.09 16.84
C ALA A 356 -1.65 20.90 17.18
N GLU A 357 -1.33 20.51 18.42
CA GLU A 357 0.03 20.25 18.88
C GLU A 357 0.65 18.99 18.22
N VAL A 358 -0.12 17.90 18.12
CA VAL A 358 0.41 16.61 17.63
C VAL A 358 0.34 16.46 16.11
N LYS A 359 -0.58 17.17 15.43
CA LYS A 359 -0.89 17.00 14.00
C LYS A 359 0.32 17.14 13.10
N GLY A 360 1.19 18.12 13.36
CA GLY A 360 2.40 18.34 12.55
C GLY A 360 3.38 17.17 12.63
N SER A 361 3.64 16.66 13.84
CA SER A 361 4.55 15.54 14.07
C SER A 361 4.00 14.24 13.49
N LEU A 362 2.71 13.94 13.71
CA LEU A 362 2.05 12.75 13.16
C LEU A 362 2.02 12.76 11.64
N LYS A 363 1.72 13.92 11.01
CA LYS A 363 1.76 14.07 9.55
C LYS A 363 3.17 13.89 8.98
N ASN A 364 4.18 14.39 9.68
CA ASN A 364 5.58 14.18 9.26
C ASN A 364 5.98 12.70 9.35
N LEU A 365 5.66 12.02 10.45
CA LEU A 365 5.91 10.58 10.60
C LEU A 365 5.16 9.76 9.56
N GLN A 366 3.89 10.09 9.29
CA GLN A 366 3.09 9.49 8.23
C GLN A 366 3.80 9.60 6.87
N GLY A 367 4.23 10.80 6.49
CA GLY A 367 4.96 11.04 5.24
C GLY A 367 6.29 10.27 5.17
N LEU A 368 7.02 10.20 6.29
CA LEU A 368 8.26 9.42 6.36
C LEU A 368 8.01 7.91 6.17
N TRP A 369 6.99 7.34 6.83
CA TRP A 369 6.65 5.92 6.67
C TRP A 369 6.29 5.58 5.22
N PHE A 370 5.57 6.47 4.54
CA PHE A 370 5.31 6.34 3.11
C PHE A 370 6.61 6.42 2.29
N ALA A 371 7.47 7.40 2.52
CA ALA A 371 8.74 7.53 1.81
C ALA A 371 9.64 6.29 1.99
N LEU A 372 9.76 5.77 3.22
CA LEU A 372 10.48 4.52 3.54
C LEU A 372 9.88 3.31 2.82
N ALA A 373 8.55 3.25 2.77
CA ALA A 373 7.85 2.19 2.07
C ALA A 373 8.15 2.24 0.57
N PHE A 374 8.08 3.40 -0.06
CA PHE A 374 8.31 3.54 -1.50
C PHE A 374 9.76 3.29 -1.90
N THR A 375 10.72 3.68 -1.06
CA THR A 375 12.11 3.28 -1.22
C THR A 375 12.26 1.76 -1.13
N SER A 376 11.57 1.10 -0.19
CA SER A 376 11.56 -0.36 -0.08
C SER A 376 10.90 -1.04 -1.30
N ILE A 377 9.76 -0.53 -1.79
CA ILE A 377 9.13 -1.02 -3.04
C ILE A 377 10.12 -0.98 -4.20
N GLY A 378 10.81 0.16 -4.37
CA GLY A 378 11.79 0.31 -5.45
C GLY A 378 12.94 -0.69 -5.33
N LEU A 379 13.48 -0.88 -4.12
CA LEU A 379 14.57 -1.82 -3.83
C LEU A 379 14.17 -3.30 -3.99
N GLU A 380 12.88 -3.62 -3.84
CA GLU A 380 12.35 -4.97 -4.02
C GLU A 380 12.05 -5.28 -5.50
N THR A 381 11.84 -4.24 -6.32
CA THR A 381 11.38 -4.38 -7.70
C THR A 381 12.55 -4.53 -8.70
N ASN A 382 12.60 -5.68 -9.36
CA ASN A 382 13.54 -5.96 -10.45
C ASN A 382 12.78 -6.29 -11.74
N PHE A 383 12.95 -5.46 -12.78
CA PHE A 383 12.27 -5.65 -14.07
C PHE A 383 12.74 -6.90 -14.82
N ALA A 384 13.96 -7.39 -14.59
CA ALA A 384 14.44 -8.61 -15.25
C ALA A 384 13.64 -9.85 -14.81
N ASP A 385 13.22 -9.90 -13.54
CA ASP A 385 12.41 -11.00 -12.99
C ASP A 385 10.99 -11.01 -13.61
N LEU A 386 10.57 -9.89 -14.19
CA LEU A 386 9.24 -9.66 -14.74
C LEU A 386 9.09 -10.14 -16.20
N PHE A 387 10.20 -10.28 -16.93
CA PHE A 387 10.23 -10.75 -18.32
C PHE A 387 10.61 -12.24 -18.48
N GLY A 388 10.50 -13.02 -17.41
CA GLY A 388 10.72 -14.47 -17.42
C GLY A 388 9.81 -15.24 -18.39
N LYS A 389 10.24 -16.44 -18.79
CA LYS A 389 9.66 -17.32 -19.82
C LYS A 389 8.26 -17.89 -19.48
N ASN A 390 7.29 -17.06 -19.10
CA ASN A 390 5.90 -17.47 -18.90
C ASN A 390 5.05 -17.18 -20.14
N SER A 391 3.95 -17.94 -20.31
CA SER A 391 3.03 -17.80 -21.44
C SER A 391 2.51 -16.36 -21.55
N LYS A 392 2.63 -15.74 -22.74
CA LYS A 392 2.21 -14.35 -22.97
C LYS A 392 0.69 -14.14 -22.83
N LYS A 393 -0.12 -15.21 -22.93
CA LYS A 393 -1.60 -15.14 -22.94
C LYS A 393 -2.17 -14.61 -21.60
N PRO A 394 -1.82 -15.17 -20.42
CA PRO A 394 -2.18 -14.60 -19.12
C PRO A 394 -1.86 -13.12 -18.97
N PHE A 395 -0.67 -12.70 -19.40
CA PHE A 395 -0.28 -11.30 -19.31
C PHE A 395 -1.16 -10.38 -20.17
N TYR A 396 -1.46 -10.77 -21.41
CA TYR A 396 -2.40 -9.99 -22.23
C TYR A 396 -3.81 -9.97 -21.66
N ALA A 397 -4.29 -11.10 -21.10
CA ALA A 397 -5.58 -11.14 -20.42
C ALA A 397 -5.64 -10.15 -19.25
N PHE A 398 -4.59 -10.13 -18.43
CA PHE A 398 -4.44 -9.20 -17.32
C PHE A 398 -4.45 -7.74 -17.82
N LEU A 399 -3.65 -7.40 -18.82
CA LEU A 399 -3.59 -6.03 -19.36
C LEU A 399 -4.92 -5.57 -19.97
N ILE A 400 -5.63 -6.45 -20.69
CA ILE A 400 -6.94 -6.14 -21.26
C ILE A 400 -7.96 -5.90 -20.15
N ALA A 401 -7.99 -6.77 -19.13
CA ALA A 401 -8.84 -6.59 -17.96
C ALA A 401 -8.49 -5.33 -17.18
N GLN A 402 -7.20 -4.99 -17.06
CA GLN A 402 -6.75 -3.77 -16.39
C GLN A 402 -7.14 -2.52 -17.16
N GLY A 403 -7.02 -2.51 -18.49
CA GLY A 403 -7.51 -1.43 -19.33
C GLY A 403 -9.01 -1.21 -19.16
N PHE A 404 -9.79 -2.29 -19.10
CA PHE A 404 -11.21 -2.23 -18.80
C PHE A 404 -11.47 -1.66 -17.39
N ASN A 405 -10.74 -2.12 -16.37
CA ASN A 405 -10.83 -1.60 -15.01
C ASN A 405 -10.59 -0.09 -14.94
N ILE A 406 -9.52 0.39 -15.57
CA ILE A 406 -9.17 1.82 -15.62
C ILE A 406 -10.33 2.65 -16.19
N ILE A 407 -10.94 2.20 -17.29
CA ILE A 407 -12.02 2.94 -17.97
C ILE A 407 -13.31 2.90 -17.14
N VAL A 408 -13.74 1.71 -16.70
CA VAL A 408 -15.00 1.55 -15.95
C VAL A 408 -14.94 2.28 -14.61
N THR A 409 -13.80 2.18 -13.91
CA THR A 409 -13.60 2.89 -12.65
C THR A 409 -13.62 4.41 -12.85
N LEU A 410 -13.06 4.94 -13.95
CA LEU A 410 -13.13 6.37 -14.25
C LEU A 410 -14.58 6.83 -14.44
N ILE A 411 -15.37 6.08 -15.22
CA ILE A 411 -16.79 6.39 -15.46
C ILE A 411 -17.54 6.42 -14.12
N ILE A 412 -17.37 5.39 -13.29
CA ILE A 412 -18.06 5.30 -12.00
C ILE A 412 -17.59 6.40 -11.03
N ALA A 413 -16.30 6.73 -11.01
CA ALA A 413 -15.76 7.81 -10.20
C ALA A 413 -16.41 9.16 -10.57
N PHE A 414 -16.59 9.45 -11.86
CA PHE A 414 -17.31 10.65 -12.31
C PHE A 414 -18.80 10.64 -11.98
N LEU A 415 -19.43 9.48 -11.89
CA LEU A 415 -20.84 9.38 -11.53
C LEU A 415 -21.07 9.58 -10.03
N LEU A 416 -20.13 9.15 -9.18
CA LEU A 416 -20.32 9.11 -7.73
C LEU A 416 -19.61 10.24 -6.96
N PHE A 417 -18.51 10.78 -7.48
CA PHE A 417 -17.63 11.72 -6.77
C PHE A 417 -17.51 13.10 -7.44
N LYS A 418 -18.42 13.43 -8.36
CA LYS A 418 -18.46 14.73 -9.05
C LYS A 418 -19.16 15.82 -8.23
#